data_AF-A0A3D1S369-F1
#
_entry.id   AF-A0A3D1S369-F1
#
_cell.length_a   1.000
_cell.length_b   1.000
_cell.length_c   1.000
_cell.angle_alpha   90.00
_cell.angle_beta   90.00
_cell.angle_gamma   90.00
#
_symmetry.space_group_name_H-M   'P 1'
#
loop_
_entity.id
_entity.type
_entity.pdbx_description
1 polymer ?
#
loop_
_entity_poly.entity_id
_entity_poly.type
_entity_poly.pdbx_seq_one_letter_code
_entity_poly.pdbx_strand_id
1 'polypeptide(L)' 'ETIEDVIEPFLIQQGFLQRTPRGRIASARAYEHLGFQPKKSPQ' A
#
# COMPACT_ATOMS: atom_id res chain seq x y z
N GLU A 1 10.79 -4.82 -15.08
CA GLU A 1 10.80 -5.98 -14.14
C GLU A 1 11.41 -5.58 -12.79
N THR A 2 10.81 -4.64 -12.03
CA THR A 2 11.44 -4.20 -10.76
C THR A 2 10.42 -3.76 -9.72
N ILE A 3 9.31 -3.14 -10.15
CA ILE A 3 8.24 -2.75 -9.23
C ILE A 3 7.61 -4.00 -8.60
N GLU A 4 7.16 -4.95 -9.41
CA GLU A 4 6.45 -6.14 -8.91
C GLU A 4 7.37 -7.14 -8.21
N ASP A 5 8.64 -7.20 -8.64
CA ASP A 5 9.60 -8.21 -8.18
C ASP A 5 10.41 -7.78 -6.96
N VAL A 6 10.61 -6.47 -6.76
CA VAL A 6 11.46 -5.93 -5.70
C VAL A 6 10.70 -4.98 -4.79
N ILE A 7 9.95 -4.04 -5.37
CA ILE A 7 9.32 -2.97 -4.59
C ILE A 7 8.05 -3.45 -3.89
N GLU A 8 7.17 -4.17 -4.59
CA GLU A 8 5.93 -4.68 -3.99
C GLU A 8 6.19 -5.61 -2.78
N PRO A 9 7.10 -6.61 -2.84
CA PRO A 9 7.38 -7.46 -1.68
C PRO A 9 7.85 -6.66 -0.47
N PHE A 10 8.73 -5.68 -0.69
CA PHE A 10 9.20 -4.78 0.37
C PHE A 10 8.05 -3.97 0.97
N LEU A 11 7.23 -3.32 0.14
CA LEU A 11 6.12 -2.51 0.61
C LEU A 11 5.02 -3.33 1.30
N ILE A 12 4.79 -4.57 0.85
CA ILE A 12 3.88 -5.51 1.52
C ILE A 12 4.44 -5.91 2.89
N GLN A 13 5.73 -6.26 2.97
CA GLN A 13 6.38 -6.65 4.21
C GLN A 13 6.41 -5.51 5.24
N GLN A 14 6.61 -4.27 4.79
CA GLN A 14 6.58 -3.08 5.64
C GLN A 14 5.15 -2.62 6.01
N GLY A 15 4.12 -3.31 5.49
CA GLY A 15 2.72 -3.01 5.76
C GLY A 15 2.21 -1.75 5.06
N PHE A 16 2.88 -1.30 3.99
CA PHE A 16 2.48 -0.13 3.22
C PHE A 16 1.52 -0.47 2.08
N LEU A 17 1.63 -1.66 1.49
CA LEU A 17 0.85 -2.09 0.33
C LEU A 17 0.08 -3.38 0.61
N GLN A 18 -1.16 -3.47 0.14
CA GLN A 18 -2.00 -4.66 0.23
C GLN A 18 -2.42 -5.14 -1.15
N ARG A 19 -2.32 -6.45 -1.41
CA ARG A 19 -2.84 -7.09 -2.62
C ARG A 19 -4.28 -7.54 -2.38
N THR A 20 -5.17 -7.21 -3.30
CA THR A 20 -6.58 -7.63 -3.28
C THR A 20 -6.97 -8.21 -4.65
N PRO A 21 -8.06 -8.98 -4.77
CA PRO A 21 -8.56 -9.44 -6.07
C PRO A 21 -8.87 -8.33 -7.08
N ARG A 22 -9.07 -7.08 -6.60
CA ARG A 22 -9.38 -5.92 -7.43
C ARG A 22 -8.14 -5.06 -7.76
N GLY A 23 -6.96 -5.45 -7.30
CA GLY A 23 -5.71 -4.71 -7.50
C GLY A 23 -4.98 -4.38 -6.20
N ARG A 24 -4.05 -3.42 -6.28
CA ARG A 24 -3.22 -2.99 -5.15
C ARG A 24 -3.88 -1.82 -4.41
N ILE A 25 -3.85 -1.86 -3.09
CA ILE A 25 -4.38 -0.80 -2.23
C ILE A 25 -3.28 -0.32 -1.29
N ALA A 26 -3.10 1.00 -1.18
CA ALA A 26 -2.23 1.60 -0.19
C ALA A 26 -2.89 1.52 1.20
N SER A 27 -2.14 1.03 2.19
CA SER A 27 -2.60 0.96 3.57
C SER A 27 -2.72 2.35 4.21
N ALA A 28 -3.44 2.46 5.32
CA ALA A 28 -3.47 3.69 6.13
C ALA A 28 -2.06 4.16 6.53
N ARG A 29 -1.18 3.21 6.89
CA ARG A 29 0.23 3.46 7.23
C ARG A 29 0.99 4.13 6.08
N ALA A 30 0.69 3.79 4.82
CA ALA A 30 1.33 4.42 3.66
C ALA A 30 0.89 5.88 3.51
N TYR A 31 -0.40 6.17 3.70
CA TYR A 31 -0.89 7.55 3.72
C TYR A 31 -0.25 8.36 4.85
N GLU A 32 -0.20 7.81 6.06
CA GLU A 32 0.44 8.45 7.21
C GLU A 32 1.93 8.74 6.96
N HIS A 33 2.68 7.77 6.43
CA HIS A 33 4.11 7.92 6.13
C HIS A 33 4.39 9.01 5.08
N LEU A 34 3.46 9.18 4.14
CA LEU A 34 3.56 10.18 3.08
C LEU A 34 2.95 11.55 3.50
N GLY A 35 2.47 11.68 4.74
CA GLY A 35 1.85 12.91 5.24
C GLY A 35 0.45 13.18 4.65
N PHE A 36 -0.18 12.19 4.04
CA PHE A 36 -1.55 12.28 3.56
C PHE A 36 -2.53 11.92 4.68
N GLN A 37 -3.63 12.66 4.79
CA GLN A 37 -4.75 12.19 5.59
C GLN A 37 -5.38 10.99 4.88
N PRO A 38 -5.40 9.79 5.48
CA PRO A 38 -6.06 8.66 4.87
C PRO A 38 -7.52 9.04 4.67
N LYS A 39 -7.97 9.08 3.40
CA LYS A 39 -9.40 9.19 3.11
C LYS A 39 -10.03 8.00 3.82
N LYS A 40 -10.87 8.26 4.84
CA LYS A 40 -11.67 7.21 5.50
C LYS A 40 -12.35 6.44 4.37
N SER A 41 -11.86 5.23 4.07
CA SER A 41 -12.49 4.38 3.08
C SER A 41 -13.89 4.11 3.60
N PRO A 42 -14.97 4.32 2.81
CA PRO A 42 -16.27 3.82 3.19
C PRO A 42 -16.11 2.31 3.33
N GLN A 43 -16.37 1.82 4.54
CA GLN A 43 -16.30 0.41 4.88
C GLN A 43 -17.36 -0.37 4.10
#